data_AF-A0A4U9YT60-F1
#
_entry.id   AF-A0A4U9YT60-F1
#
_cell.length_a   1.000
_cell.length_b   1.000
_cell.length_c   1.000
_cell.angle_alpha   90.00
_cell.angle_beta   90.00
_cell.angle_gamma   90.00
#
_symmetry.space_group_name_H-M   'P 1'
#
loop_
_entity.id
_entity.type
_entity.pdbx_description
1 polymer ?
#
loop_
_entity_poly.entity_id
_entity_poly.type
_entity_poly.pdbx_seq_one_letter_code
_entity_poly.pdbx_strand_id
1 'polypeptide(L)'
;MYALLKENTFYLMLENDSLFLKNNFGNIIIKTPNSYKFFKAFLPYLDGKHEIGEVIESIKNENLKKFYKKLIEVMKSKKFLLFSTKEIELSEYNDKFKTALYYKDDLDVLEKSREDNIKIYVYSQNDGLNSIFERTFSGSFLVFTKTVCQSKYGNLKIFVDDELQSELFIFKKNNIDAIYISSNKNNLNDLDESIFDIPLHIMEVIAAIVRIELDLSIYDVTKKSFFYNDYCFDFRTLSGKQIN
;
A
#
# COMPACT_ATOMS: atom_id res chain seq x y z
N MET A 1 -14.86 -17.35 7.52
CA MET A 1 -14.15 -16.07 7.28
C MET A 1 -14.07 -15.31 8.59
N TYR A 2 -12.86 -14.95 8.98
CA TYR A 2 -12.56 -14.13 10.17
C TYR A 2 -12.69 -12.65 9.80
N ALA A 3 -13.08 -11.82 10.77
CA ALA A 3 -13.12 -10.38 10.57
C ALA A 3 -12.57 -9.62 11.79
N LEU A 4 -11.81 -8.57 11.51
CA LEU A 4 -11.24 -7.68 12.51
C LEU A 4 -11.70 -6.24 12.24
N LEU A 5 -12.20 -5.55 13.26
CA LEU A 5 -12.51 -4.13 13.18
C LEU A 5 -11.23 -3.30 13.09
N LYS A 6 -11.11 -2.48 12.05
CA LYS A 6 -9.93 -1.61 11.89
C LYS A 6 -9.85 -0.58 13.02
N GLU A 7 -8.64 -0.35 13.54
CA GLU A 7 -8.38 0.57 14.65
C GLU A 7 -8.77 2.02 14.35
N ASN A 8 -8.77 2.43 13.08
CA ASN A 8 -9.22 3.76 12.65
C ASN A 8 -10.75 3.91 12.59
N THR A 9 -11.50 2.97 13.19
CA THR A 9 -12.96 3.04 13.25
C THR A 9 -13.41 3.78 14.50
N PHE A 10 -14.07 4.91 14.30
CA PHE A 10 -14.83 5.60 15.32
C PHE A 10 -16.31 5.17 15.26
N TYR A 11 -16.93 4.95 16.42
CA TYR A 11 -18.36 4.66 16.50
C TYR A 11 -18.99 5.31 17.74
N LEU A 12 -20.25 5.72 17.61
CA LEU A 12 -21.02 6.29 18.72
C LEU A 12 -22.51 5.95 18.62
N MET A 13 -23.21 6.18 19.73
CA MET A 13 -24.65 6.07 19.82
C MET A 13 -25.30 7.41 19.45
N LEU A 14 -26.30 7.35 18.57
CA LEU A 14 -27.18 8.45 18.24
C LEU A 14 -28.53 8.30 18.96
N GLU A 15 -29.47 9.21 18.69
CA GLU A 15 -30.84 9.14 19.21
C GLU A 15 -31.51 7.78 18.91
N ASN A 16 -32.36 7.33 19.82
CA ASN A 16 -33.07 6.04 19.75
C ASN A 16 -32.16 4.79 19.67
N ASP A 17 -30.99 4.82 20.32
CA ASP A 17 -29.97 3.76 20.26
C ASP A 17 -29.53 3.43 18.82
N SER A 18 -29.56 4.42 17.94
CA SER A 18 -29.08 4.30 16.55
C SER A 18 -27.55 4.27 16.51
N LEU A 19 -26.98 3.61 15.51
CA LEU A 19 -25.53 3.46 15.36
C LEU A 19 -24.95 4.43 14.33
N PHE A 20 -23.86 5.10 14.69
CA PHE A 20 -22.97 5.82 13.79
C PHE A 20 -21.60 5.17 13.76
N LEU A 21 -21.03 4.94 12.57
CA LEU A 21 -19.61 4.60 12.39
C LEU A 21 -18.94 5.56 11.40
N LYS A 22 -17.66 5.85 11.61
CA LYS A 22 -16.81 6.65 10.72
C LYS A 22 -15.40 6.08 10.66
N ASN A 23 -14.83 6.05 9.46
CA ASN A 23 -13.41 5.80 9.20
C ASN A 23 -12.91 6.80 8.15
N ASN A 24 -11.71 6.58 7.61
CA ASN A 24 -11.12 7.44 6.57
C ASN A 24 -11.84 7.34 5.21
N PHE A 25 -12.66 6.31 5.00
CA PHE A 25 -13.32 6.03 3.72
C PHE A 25 -14.80 6.40 3.70
N GLY A 26 -15.39 6.74 4.84
CA GLY A 26 -16.75 7.26 4.91
C GLY A 26 -17.42 7.03 6.25
N ASN A 27 -18.76 7.07 6.23
CA ASN A 27 -19.60 6.87 7.39
C ASN A 27 -20.74 5.87 7.13
N ILE A 28 -21.22 5.24 8.20
CA ILE A 28 -22.41 4.39 8.23
C ILE A 28 -23.35 4.97 9.29
N ILE A 29 -24.62 5.12 8.94
CA ILE A 29 -25.68 5.52 9.87
C ILE A 29 -26.78 4.47 9.81
N ILE A 30 -27.06 3.82 10.94
CA ILE A 30 -28.12 2.83 11.07
C ILE A 30 -29.17 3.40 12.01
N LYS A 31 -30.29 3.84 11.44
CA LYS A 31 -31.41 4.45 12.18
C LYS A 31 -32.34 3.43 12.84
N THR A 32 -32.05 2.14 12.69
CA THR A 32 -32.83 1.07 13.33
C THR A 32 -32.68 1.17 14.84
N PRO A 33 -33.78 1.20 15.61
CA PRO A 33 -33.71 1.23 17.07
C PRO A 33 -32.87 0.07 17.62
N ASN A 34 -32.11 0.34 18.69
CA ASN A 34 -31.20 -0.61 19.34
C ASN A 34 -30.00 -1.08 18.50
N SER A 35 -29.78 -0.55 17.29
CA SER A 35 -28.65 -0.97 16.44
C SER A 35 -27.28 -0.75 17.11
N TYR A 36 -27.12 0.29 17.93
CA TYR A 36 -25.91 0.50 18.71
C TYR A 36 -25.67 -0.63 19.74
N LYS A 37 -26.73 -1.05 20.44
CA LYS A 37 -26.65 -2.14 21.42
C LYS A 37 -26.30 -3.47 20.75
N PHE A 38 -26.92 -3.76 19.61
CA PHE A 38 -26.59 -4.94 18.81
C PHE A 38 -25.13 -4.90 18.35
N PHE A 39 -24.67 -3.76 17.83
CA PHE A 39 -23.26 -3.62 17.45
C PHE A 39 -22.31 -3.82 18.63
N LYS A 40 -22.56 -3.20 19.79
CA LYS A 40 -21.72 -3.38 20.99
C LYS A 40 -21.68 -4.83 21.47
N ALA A 41 -22.80 -5.56 21.37
CA ALA A 41 -22.85 -6.97 21.72
C ALA A 41 -22.09 -7.85 20.72
N PHE A 42 -22.01 -7.42 19.45
CA PHE A 42 -21.32 -8.15 18.40
C PHE A 42 -19.83 -7.81 18.29
N LEU A 43 -19.43 -6.63 18.76
CA LEU A 43 -18.06 -6.10 18.68
C LEU A 43 -16.97 -7.08 19.17
N PRO A 44 -17.15 -7.85 20.27
CA PRO A 44 -16.14 -8.81 20.73
C PRO A 44 -15.81 -9.91 19.71
N TYR A 45 -16.69 -10.17 18.73
CA TYR A 45 -16.45 -11.15 17.68
C TYR A 45 -15.73 -10.55 16.46
N LEU A 46 -15.59 -9.22 16.39
CA LEU A 46 -14.86 -8.52 15.33
C LEU A 46 -13.37 -8.34 15.72
N ASP A 47 -12.78 -9.36 16.32
CA ASP A 47 -11.43 -9.36 16.90
C ASP A 47 -10.40 -10.09 16.03
N GLY A 48 -10.81 -10.61 14.87
CA GLY A 48 -9.97 -11.42 14.00
C GLY A 48 -9.84 -12.88 14.42
N LYS A 49 -10.35 -13.28 15.59
CA LYS A 49 -10.19 -14.63 16.18
C LYS A 49 -11.43 -15.50 16.07
N HIS A 50 -12.58 -14.87 15.85
CA HIS A 50 -13.83 -15.60 15.69
C HIS A 50 -14.21 -15.72 14.21
N GLU A 51 -14.67 -16.91 13.82
CA GLU A 51 -15.29 -17.08 12.52
C GLU A 51 -16.69 -16.47 12.51
N ILE A 52 -16.82 -15.32 11.85
CA ILE A 52 -18.05 -14.52 11.84
C ILE A 52 -19.26 -15.29 11.29
N GLY A 53 -19.03 -16.16 10.30
CA GLY A 53 -20.08 -17.00 9.73
C GLY A 53 -20.73 -17.90 10.79
N GLU A 54 -19.91 -18.59 11.58
CA GLU A 54 -20.38 -19.47 12.67
C GLU A 54 -21.06 -18.69 13.79
N VAL A 55 -20.46 -17.55 14.19
CA VAL A 55 -21.06 -16.67 15.20
C VAL A 55 -22.46 -16.22 14.78
N ILE A 56 -22.61 -15.75 13.53
CA ILE A 56 -23.91 -15.32 13.00
C ILE A 56 -24.89 -16.50 12.90
N GLU A 57 -24.45 -17.68 12.46
CA GLU A 57 -25.33 -18.84 12.32
C GLU A 57 -25.84 -19.37 13.67
N SER A 58 -25.06 -19.18 14.75
CA SER A 58 -25.47 -19.54 16.12
C SER A 58 -26.62 -18.69 16.68
N ILE A 59 -26.93 -17.53 16.07
CA ILE A 59 -27.98 -16.62 16.52
C ILE A 59 -29.37 -17.21 16.21
N LYS A 60 -30.15 -17.49 17.25
CA LYS A 60 -31.51 -18.04 17.14
C LYS A 60 -32.53 -17.12 16.47
N ASN A 61 -32.35 -15.80 16.59
CA ASN A 61 -33.29 -14.82 16.03
C ASN A 61 -32.94 -14.52 14.57
N GLU A 62 -33.81 -14.94 13.65
CA GLU A 62 -33.59 -14.79 12.20
C GLU A 62 -33.53 -13.33 11.73
N ASN A 63 -34.27 -12.42 12.35
CA ASN A 63 -34.21 -11.00 11.99
C ASN A 63 -32.87 -10.38 12.42
N LEU A 64 -32.37 -10.76 13.59
CA LEU A 64 -31.06 -10.33 14.08
C LEU A 64 -29.92 -10.95 13.26
N LYS A 65 -30.06 -12.22 12.85
CA LYS A 65 -29.14 -12.89 11.92
C LYS A 65 -29.05 -12.11 10.60
N LYS A 66 -30.19 -11.77 10.00
CA LYS A 66 -30.26 -10.94 8.77
C LYS A 66 -29.64 -9.56 8.98
N PHE A 67 -29.87 -8.94 10.13
CA PHE A 67 -29.25 -7.66 10.48
C PHE A 67 -27.72 -7.75 10.47
N TYR A 68 -27.13 -8.73 11.15
CA TYR A 68 -25.67 -8.87 11.19
C TYR A 68 -25.06 -9.22 9.84
N LYS A 69 -25.69 -10.10 9.05
CA LYS A 69 -25.22 -10.39 7.68
C LYS A 69 -25.10 -9.10 6.85
N LYS A 70 -26.16 -8.29 6.86
CA LYS A 70 -26.18 -7.00 6.15
C LYS A 70 -25.20 -5.99 6.74
N LEU A 71 -25.04 -5.95 8.07
CA LEU A 71 -24.08 -5.09 8.73
C LEU A 71 -22.65 -5.40 8.28
N ILE A 72 -22.26 -6.68 8.29
CA ILE A 72 -20.93 -7.14 7.84
C ILE A 72 -20.69 -6.78 6.38
N GLU A 73 -21.66 -6.99 5.49
CA GLU A 73 -21.55 -6.61 4.08
C GLU A 73 -21.32 -5.09 3.91
N VAL A 74 -22.09 -4.27 4.63
CA VAL A 74 -21.94 -2.80 4.57
C VAL A 74 -20.60 -2.37 5.14
N MET A 75 -20.19 -2.92 6.27
CA MET A 75 -18.89 -2.64 6.88
C MET A 75 -17.73 -3.07 5.98
N LYS A 76 -17.85 -4.22 5.29
CA LYS A 76 -16.89 -4.68 4.27
C LYS A 76 -16.78 -3.70 3.12
N SER A 77 -17.90 -3.35 2.48
CA SER A 77 -17.91 -2.45 1.32
C SER A 77 -17.39 -1.05 1.63
N LYS A 78 -17.48 -0.62 2.89
CA LYS A 78 -16.95 0.67 3.37
C LYS A 78 -15.64 0.58 4.15
N LYS A 79 -14.90 -0.53 4.03
CA LYS A 79 -13.55 -0.70 4.57
C LYS A 79 -13.42 -0.54 6.09
N PHE A 80 -14.45 -0.90 6.84
CA PHE A 80 -14.41 -0.90 8.31
C PHE A 80 -13.76 -2.17 8.88
N LEU A 81 -13.70 -3.23 8.09
CA LEU A 81 -13.27 -4.55 8.52
C LEU A 81 -12.09 -5.02 7.67
N LEU A 82 -11.15 -5.72 8.31
CA LEU A 82 -10.21 -6.64 7.66
C LEU A 82 -10.83 -8.05 7.66
N PHE A 83 -10.55 -8.83 6.63
CA PHE A 83 -11.06 -10.19 6.47
C PHE A 83 -9.98 -11.16 6.03
N SER A 84 -10.10 -12.41 6.47
CA SER A 84 -9.22 -13.51 6.06
C SER A 84 -9.97 -14.84 6.12
N THR A 85 -9.50 -15.82 5.35
CA THR A 85 -9.87 -17.23 5.51
C THR A 85 -9.25 -17.87 6.75
N LYS A 86 -8.24 -17.23 7.36
CA LYS A 86 -7.57 -17.66 8.60
C LYS A 86 -7.79 -16.63 9.72
N GLU A 87 -7.43 -17.00 10.94
CA GLU A 87 -7.37 -16.07 12.06
C GLU A 87 -6.44 -14.90 11.74
N ILE A 88 -6.84 -13.69 12.15
CA ILE A 88 -6.10 -12.47 11.90
C ILE A 88 -5.30 -12.11 13.15
N GLU A 89 -3.99 -12.35 13.13
CA GLU A 89 -3.07 -11.93 14.19
C GLU A 89 -2.16 -10.80 13.73
N LEU A 90 -2.51 -9.55 14.08
CA LEU A 90 -1.76 -8.37 13.62
C LEU A 90 -0.31 -8.31 14.15
N SER A 91 -0.01 -8.99 15.26
CA SER A 91 1.34 -9.08 15.84
C SER A 91 2.36 -9.75 14.91
N GLU A 92 1.90 -10.65 14.03
CA GLU A 92 2.77 -11.41 13.14
C GLU A 92 3.29 -10.58 11.95
N TYR A 93 2.70 -9.41 11.70
CA TYR A 93 3.04 -8.58 10.56
C TYR A 93 3.99 -7.43 10.93
N ASN A 94 4.92 -7.14 10.02
CA ASN A 94 5.79 -5.97 10.12
C ASN A 94 5.00 -4.66 9.92
N ASP A 95 5.57 -3.52 10.35
CA ASP A 95 4.90 -2.21 10.30
C ASP A 95 4.54 -1.77 8.88
N LYS A 96 5.32 -2.21 7.90
CA LYS A 96 5.09 -1.93 6.49
C LYS A 96 3.81 -2.62 6.00
N PHE A 97 3.66 -3.91 6.28
CA PHE A 97 2.46 -4.67 5.97
C PHE A 97 1.25 -4.10 6.70
N LYS A 98 1.40 -3.72 7.98
CA LYS A 98 0.34 -3.02 8.72
C LYS A 98 -0.11 -1.72 8.05
N THR A 99 0.80 -1.00 7.40
CA THR A 99 0.46 0.20 6.64
C THR A 99 -0.41 -0.11 5.42
N ALA A 100 -0.19 -1.25 4.75
CA ALA A 100 -1.03 -1.70 3.64
C ALA A 100 -2.47 -2.04 4.06
N LEU A 101 -2.67 -2.51 5.30
CA LEU A 101 -3.98 -2.83 5.89
C LEU A 101 -4.94 -1.64 5.95
N TYR A 102 -4.43 -0.41 5.96
CA TYR A 102 -5.30 0.77 5.88
C TYR A 102 -6.04 0.83 4.54
N TYR A 103 -5.43 0.37 3.46
CA TYR A 103 -5.94 0.55 2.10
C TYR A 103 -6.71 -0.67 1.59
N LYS A 104 -6.40 -1.85 2.12
CA LYS A 104 -6.94 -3.15 1.70
C LYS A 104 -7.69 -3.81 2.85
N ASP A 105 -8.67 -4.63 2.48
CA ASP A 105 -9.63 -5.23 3.42
C ASP A 105 -9.55 -6.76 3.42
N ASP A 106 -8.88 -7.35 2.43
CA ASP A 106 -8.70 -8.78 2.25
C ASP A 106 -7.22 -9.13 2.53
N LEU A 107 -7.00 -9.76 3.67
CA LEU A 107 -5.68 -10.13 4.17
C LEU A 107 -5.07 -11.26 3.35
N ASP A 108 -5.89 -12.20 2.85
CA ASP A 108 -5.39 -13.37 2.11
C ASP A 108 -4.77 -12.94 0.77
N VAL A 109 -5.31 -11.88 0.17
CA VAL A 109 -4.74 -11.27 -1.04
C VAL A 109 -3.41 -10.58 -0.72
N LEU A 110 -3.35 -9.85 0.40
CA LEU A 110 -2.12 -9.17 0.84
C LEU A 110 -1.01 -10.15 1.23
N GLU A 111 -1.35 -11.27 1.86
CA GLU A 111 -0.37 -12.27 2.26
C GLU A 111 0.23 -13.02 1.07
N LYS A 112 -0.52 -13.17 -0.02
CA LYS A 112 0.01 -13.76 -1.25
C LYS A 112 1.00 -12.85 -1.98
N SER A 113 0.95 -11.54 -1.74
CA SER A 113 1.92 -10.58 -2.27
C SER A 113 3.13 -10.36 -1.33
N ARG A 114 3.43 -11.33 -0.46
CA ARG A 114 4.53 -11.26 0.51
C ARG A 114 5.88 -11.00 -0.15
N GLU A 115 6.64 -10.16 0.55
CA GLU A 115 7.93 -9.58 0.17
C GLU A 115 9.06 -10.60 -0.04
N ASP A 116 8.82 -11.84 0.40
CA ASP A 116 9.79 -12.94 0.43
C ASP A 116 10.20 -13.43 -0.96
N ASN A 117 9.51 -13.03 -2.04
CA ASN A 117 9.86 -13.40 -3.41
C ASN A 117 10.29 -12.20 -4.25
N ILE A 118 10.51 -11.05 -3.62
CA ILE A 118 10.81 -9.81 -4.31
C ILE A 118 12.32 -9.62 -4.42
N LYS A 119 12.80 -9.40 -5.65
CA LYS A 119 14.21 -9.14 -5.94
C LYS A 119 14.33 -7.78 -6.62
N ILE A 120 15.21 -6.94 -6.10
CA ILE A 120 15.44 -5.59 -6.61
C ILE A 120 16.89 -5.47 -7.07
N TYR A 121 17.07 -5.00 -8.30
CA TYR A 121 18.38 -4.76 -8.90
C TYR A 121 18.52 -3.28 -9.25
N VAL A 122 19.58 -2.66 -8.75
CA VAL A 122 19.94 -1.27 -9.03
C VAL A 122 21.19 -1.26 -9.89
N TYR A 123 21.12 -0.53 -11.00
CA TYR A 123 22.22 -0.34 -11.94
C TYR A 123 22.53 1.16 -12.05
N SER A 124 23.75 1.56 -11.67
CA SER A 124 24.18 2.96 -11.75
C SER A 124 25.70 3.10 -11.73
N GLN A 125 26.25 4.11 -12.41
CA GLN A 125 27.68 4.44 -12.29
C GLN A 125 28.04 5.13 -10.96
N ASN A 126 27.06 5.56 -10.16
CA ASN A 126 27.29 6.28 -8.91
C ASN A 126 27.01 5.40 -7.70
N ASP A 127 28.07 5.12 -6.92
CA ASP A 127 27.99 4.32 -5.70
C ASP A 127 27.14 4.95 -4.60
N GLY A 128 27.06 6.28 -4.54
CA GLY A 128 26.17 7.00 -3.63
C GLY A 128 24.70 6.74 -3.96
N LEU A 129 24.32 6.77 -5.24
CA LEU A 129 22.97 6.40 -5.67
C LEU A 129 22.68 4.93 -5.33
N ASN A 130 23.60 4.01 -5.65
CA ASN A 130 23.46 2.61 -5.28
C ASN A 130 23.26 2.43 -3.77
N SER A 131 24.02 3.14 -2.94
CA SER A 131 23.96 3.06 -1.48
C SER A 131 22.65 3.64 -0.91
N ILE A 132 22.12 4.70 -1.51
CA ILE A 132 20.81 5.27 -1.11
C ILE A 132 19.69 4.26 -1.36
N PHE A 133 19.66 3.65 -2.55
CA PHE A 133 18.69 2.61 -2.84
C PHE A 133 18.91 1.40 -1.92
N GLU A 134 20.15 0.96 -1.72
CA GLU A 134 20.44 -0.14 -0.78
C GLU A 134 19.85 0.13 0.60
N ARG A 135 20.12 1.30 1.19
CA ARG A 135 19.56 1.66 2.50
C ARG A 135 18.03 1.74 2.48
N THR A 136 17.44 2.30 1.42
CA THR A 136 15.99 2.47 1.29
C THR A 136 15.24 1.14 1.15
N PHE A 137 15.87 0.16 0.49
CA PHE A 137 15.27 -1.15 0.21
C PHE A 137 15.77 -2.25 1.17
N SER A 138 16.83 -2.01 1.95
CA SER A 138 17.39 -2.96 2.91
C SER A 138 16.38 -3.42 3.96
N GLY A 139 16.42 -4.71 4.30
CA GLY A 139 15.56 -5.32 5.32
C GLY A 139 14.09 -5.52 4.92
N SER A 140 13.71 -5.21 3.67
CA SER A 140 12.32 -5.33 3.20
C SER A 140 12.11 -6.32 2.07
N PHE A 141 13.15 -6.87 1.45
CA PHE A 141 13.04 -7.77 0.30
C PHE A 141 14.08 -8.88 0.38
N LEU A 142 13.78 -10.01 -0.25
CA LEU A 142 14.62 -11.22 -0.22
C LEU A 142 16.02 -10.97 -0.80
N VAL A 143 16.09 -10.25 -1.93
CA VAL A 143 17.36 -9.98 -2.61
C VAL A 143 17.41 -8.53 -3.05
N PHE A 144 18.43 -7.81 -2.59
CA PHE A 144 18.82 -6.53 -3.14
C PHE A 144 20.22 -6.64 -3.76
N THR A 145 20.35 -6.31 -5.03
CA THR A 145 21.62 -6.35 -5.76
C THR A 145 21.93 -4.98 -6.34
N LYS A 146 23.14 -4.48 -6.07
CA LYS A 146 23.68 -3.28 -6.73
C LYS A 146 24.72 -3.68 -7.77
N THR A 147 24.66 -3.04 -8.92
CA THR A 147 25.61 -3.24 -10.02
C THR A 147 26.10 -1.88 -10.51
N VAL A 148 27.41 -1.69 -10.51
CA VAL A 148 28.00 -0.48 -11.11
C VAL A 148 28.09 -0.68 -12.61
N CYS A 149 27.51 0.24 -13.39
CA CYS A 149 27.53 0.19 -14.86
C CYS A 149 27.75 1.58 -15.44
N GLN A 150 28.36 1.68 -16.64
CA GLN A 150 28.63 2.96 -17.31
C GLN A 150 27.39 3.49 -18.04
N SER A 151 26.36 3.90 -17.30
CA SER A 151 25.15 4.52 -17.85
C SER A 151 24.95 5.95 -17.34
N LYS A 152 24.42 6.83 -18.21
CA LYS A 152 24.03 8.20 -17.87
C LYS A 152 22.71 8.30 -17.08
N TYR A 153 22.23 7.17 -16.57
CA TYR A 153 20.97 7.03 -15.85
C TYR A 153 21.13 5.95 -14.78
N GLY A 154 20.31 6.03 -13.73
CA GLY A 154 20.06 4.92 -12.82
C GLY A 154 18.95 4.03 -13.38
N ASN A 155 19.05 2.72 -13.21
CA ASN A 155 18.01 1.78 -13.59
C ASN A 155 17.67 0.87 -12.42
N LEU A 156 16.38 0.68 -12.19
CA LEU A 156 15.84 -0.17 -11.14
C LEU A 156 14.98 -1.25 -11.79
N LYS A 157 15.27 -2.51 -11.49
CA LYS A 157 14.45 -3.64 -11.91
C LYS A 157 13.86 -4.32 -10.70
N ILE A 158 12.55 -4.56 -10.72
CA ILE A 158 11.82 -5.24 -9.66
C ILE A 158 11.24 -6.53 -10.22
N PHE A 159 11.61 -7.63 -9.58
CA PHE A 159 11.11 -8.96 -9.87
C PHE A 159 10.27 -9.45 -8.71
N VAL A 160 9.18 -10.16 -9.02
CA VAL A 160 8.35 -10.89 -8.06
C VAL A 160 8.22 -12.30 -8.62
N ASP A 161 8.56 -13.31 -7.83
CA ASP A 161 8.57 -14.73 -8.26
C ASP A 161 9.41 -14.96 -9.53
N ASP A 162 10.55 -14.26 -9.63
CA ASP A 162 11.46 -14.27 -10.80
C ASP A 162 10.86 -13.70 -12.11
N GLU A 163 9.66 -13.12 -12.07
CA GLU A 163 9.06 -12.39 -13.18
C GLU A 163 9.33 -10.88 -13.06
N LEU A 164 9.76 -10.23 -14.14
CA LEU A 164 9.96 -8.77 -14.16
C LEU A 164 8.61 -8.06 -14.09
N GLN A 165 8.33 -7.41 -12.96
CA GLN A 165 7.10 -6.66 -12.76
C GLN A 165 7.26 -5.20 -13.20
N SER A 166 8.43 -4.61 -12.96
CA SER A 166 8.67 -3.21 -13.30
C SER A 166 10.15 -2.95 -13.57
N GLU A 167 10.39 -2.09 -14.55
CA GLU A 167 11.70 -1.51 -14.85
C GLU A 167 11.55 0.00 -14.87
N LEU A 168 12.36 0.70 -14.07
CA LEU A 168 12.33 2.15 -13.94
C LEU A 168 13.70 2.74 -14.32
N PHE A 169 13.67 3.85 -15.03
CA PHE A 169 14.82 4.63 -15.44
C PHE A 169 14.78 5.97 -14.72
N ILE A 170 15.85 6.30 -14.00
CA ILE A 170 16.02 7.54 -13.26
C ILE A 170 17.09 8.35 -13.96
N PHE A 171 16.72 9.51 -14.50
CA PHE A 171 17.61 10.29 -15.34
C PHE A 171 17.33 11.79 -15.24
N LYS A 172 18.33 12.60 -15.63
CA LYS A 172 18.20 14.05 -15.77
C LYS A 172 18.29 14.39 -17.26
N LYS A 173 17.43 15.29 -17.73
CA LYS A 173 17.50 15.84 -19.10
C LYS A 173 18.34 17.12 -19.08
N ASN A 174 19.04 17.40 -20.18
CA ASN A 174 19.91 18.58 -20.31
C ASN A 174 19.16 19.90 -19.98
N ASN A 175 19.82 20.78 -19.23
CA ASN A 175 19.33 22.13 -18.88
C ASN A 175 17.98 22.18 -18.13
N ILE A 176 17.64 21.12 -17.39
CA ILE A 176 16.43 21.07 -16.56
C ILE A 176 16.82 20.76 -15.12
N ASP A 177 16.32 21.57 -14.18
CA ASP A 177 16.46 21.35 -12.73
C ASP A 177 15.43 20.34 -12.22
N ALA A 178 15.42 19.14 -12.81
CA ALA A 178 14.49 18.08 -12.44
C ALA A 178 15.06 16.68 -12.68
N ILE A 179 14.62 15.72 -11.87
CA ILE A 179 14.79 14.29 -12.13
C ILE A 179 13.52 13.73 -12.78
N TYR A 180 13.73 12.86 -13.75
CA TYR A 180 12.71 12.07 -14.38
C TYR A 180 12.80 10.61 -13.92
N ILE A 181 11.65 10.00 -13.67
CA ILE A 181 11.49 8.57 -13.39
C ILE A 181 10.53 8.03 -14.44
N SER A 182 10.97 7.11 -15.27
CA SER A 182 10.15 6.57 -16.36
C SER A 182 10.17 5.05 -16.36
N SER A 183 9.06 4.42 -16.75
CA SER A 183 9.01 3.00 -17.10
C SER A 183 9.40 2.74 -18.57
N ASN A 184 9.55 3.79 -19.37
CA ASN A 184 9.89 3.69 -20.78
C ASN A 184 11.34 4.11 -21.03
N LYS A 185 12.09 3.27 -21.75
CA LYS A 185 13.46 3.55 -22.17
C LYS A 185 13.53 4.52 -23.36
N ASN A 186 12.42 4.80 -24.01
CA ASN A 186 12.40 5.61 -25.23
C ASN A 186 12.62 7.09 -24.87
N ASN A 187 13.68 7.70 -25.43
CA ASN A 187 14.18 9.09 -25.22
C ASN A 187 15.30 9.29 -24.18
N LEU A 188 16.33 8.44 -24.20
CA LEU A 188 17.57 8.62 -23.41
C LEU A 188 18.72 9.28 -24.20
N ASN A 189 18.43 9.98 -25.30
CA ASN A 189 19.47 10.62 -26.12
C ASN A 189 19.92 11.99 -25.57
N ASP A 190 19.05 12.68 -24.81
CA ASP A 190 19.31 14.02 -24.26
C ASP A 190 19.64 14.00 -22.76
N LEU A 191 20.32 12.94 -22.31
CA LEU A 191 20.64 12.76 -20.91
C LEU A 191 21.85 13.59 -20.47
N ASP A 192 21.69 14.16 -19.29
CA ASP A 192 22.69 14.93 -18.59
C ASP A 192 23.43 14.02 -17.59
N GLU A 193 24.76 13.91 -17.74
CA GLU A 193 25.60 13.12 -16.84
C GLU A 193 25.66 13.69 -15.43
N SER A 194 25.28 14.96 -15.23
CA SER A 194 25.23 15.59 -13.91
C SER A 194 24.09 15.08 -13.03
N ILE A 195 23.29 14.09 -13.45
CA ILE A 195 22.40 13.36 -12.54
C ILE A 195 23.16 12.87 -11.29
N PHE A 196 24.44 12.54 -11.45
CA PHE A 196 25.30 12.04 -10.38
C PHE A 196 25.86 13.13 -9.47
N ASP A 197 25.75 14.40 -9.86
CA ASP A 197 26.14 15.56 -9.06
C ASP A 197 24.99 16.10 -8.21
N ILE A 198 23.79 15.52 -8.36
CA ILE A 198 22.61 15.92 -7.60
C ILE A 198 22.83 15.60 -6.11
N PRO A 199 22.48 16.52 -5.19
CA PRO A 199 22.58 16.28 -3.76
C PRO A 199 21.94 14.96 -3.33
N LEU A 200 22.66 14.18 -2.53
CA LEU A 200 22.22 12.87 -2.06
C LEU A 200 20.83 12.89 -1.39
N HIS A 201 20.51 13.95 -0.65
CA HIS A 201 19.20 14.11 -0.01
C HIS A 201 18.03 14.17 -1.01
N ILE A 202 18.25 14.71 -2.22
CA ILE A 202 17.24 14.68 -3.28
C ILE A 202 17.06 13.24 -3.77
N MET A 203 18.15 12.50 -3.95
CA MET A 203 18.10 11.09 -4.34
C MET A 203 17.43 10.21 -3.26
N GLU A 204 17.56 10.55 -1.98
CA GLU A 204 16.82 9.89 -0.89
C GLU A 204 15.31 10.09 -1.03
N VAL A 205 14.86 11.31 -1.36
CA VAL A 205 13.45 11.60 -1.63
C VAL A 205 12.96 10.79 -2.83
N ILE A 206 13.75 10.74 -3.91
CA ILE A 206 13.41 9.95 -5.11
C ILE A 206 13.31 8.47 -4.78
N ALA A 207 14.29 7.90 -4.05
CA ALA A 207 14.27 6.50 -3.65
C ALA A 207 13.05 6.19 -2.76
N ALA A 208 12.68 7.10 -1.85
CA ALA A 208 11.48 6.96 -1.02
C ALA A 208 10.19 6.98 -1.85
N ILE A 209 10.08 7.86 -2.85
CA ILE A 209 8.93 7.89 -3.78
C ILE A 209 8.82 6.57 -4.54
N VAL A 210 9.94 6.10 -5.10
CA VAL A 210 9.98 4.81 -5.82
C VAL A 210 9.60 3.66 -4.89
N ARG A 211 10.08 3.68 -3.64
CA ARG A 211 9.73 2.67 -2.64
C ARG A 211 8.24 2.64 -2.33
N ILE A 212 7.64 3.80 -2.05
CA ILE A 212 6.20 3.90 -1.78
C ILE A 212 5.40 3.34 -2.94
N GLU A 213 5.76 3.70 -4.17
CA GLU A 213 5.08 3.22 -5.37
C GLU A 213 5.17 1.70 -5.52
N LEU A 214 6.36 1.13 -5.29
CA LEU A 214 6.55 -0.31 -5.33
C LEU A 214 5.69 -1.01 -4.27
N ASP A 215 5.65 -0.47 -3.06
CA ASP A 215 4.82 -1.02 -1.99
C ASP A 215 3.34 -0.98 -2.38
N LEU A 216 2.86 0.15 -2.93
CA LEU A 216 1.49 0.26 -3.42
C LEU A 216 1.18 -0.72 -4.55
N SER A 217 2.13 -0.96 -5.46
CA SER A 217 1.99 -1.91 -6.56
C SER A 217 1.99 -3.36 -6.08
N ILE A 218 2.95 -3.74 -5.23
CA ILE A 218 3.09 -5.09 -4.65
C ILE A 218 1.82 -5.47 -3.89
N TYR A 219 1.30 -4.54 -3.08
CA TYR A 219 0.08 -4.78 -2.32
C TYR A 219 -1.21 -4.53 -3.13
N ASP A 220 -1.10 -4.30 -4.45
CA ASP A 220 -2.21 -4.03 -5.38
C ASP A 220 -3.14 -2.89 -4.88
N VAL A 221 -2.61 -1.95 -4.09
CA VAL A 221 -3.39 -0.84 -3.52
C VAL A 221 -3.89 0.09 -4.63
N THR A 222 -3.08 0.27 -5.67
CA THR A 222 -3.38 1.13 -6.83
C THR A 222 -3.32 0.34 -8.14
N LYS A 223 -4.40 0.38 -8.93
CA LYS A 223 -4.46 -0.26 -10.26
C LYS A 223 -3.67 0.48 -11.35
N LYS A 224 -3.27 1.72 -11.11
CA LYS A 224 -2.47 2.53 -12.02
C LYS A 224 -1.20 2.93 -11.31
N SER A 225 -0.06 2.56 -11.91
CA SER A 225 1.22 3.01 -11.40
C SER A 225 1.38 4.51 -11.63
N PHE A 226 1.96 5.20 -10.66
CA PHE A 226 2.45 6.56 -10.79
C PHE A 226 3.45 6.70 -11.96
N PHE A 227 4.20 5.64 -12.26
CA PHE A 227 5.17 5.56 -13.34
C PHE A 227 4.62 4.96 -14.63
N TYR A 228 3.29 4.86 -14.78
CA TYR A 228 2.68 4.44 -16.06
C TYR A 228 3.11 5.36 -17.22
N ASN A 229 3.45 6.62 -16.90
CA ASN A 229 4.13 7.57 -17.78
C ASN A 229 5.39 8.12 -17.08
N ASP A 230 6.06 9.09 -17.71
CA ASP A 230 7.16 9.83 -17.10
C ASP A 230 6.69 10.58 -15.84
N TYR A 231 7.36 10.38 -14.71
CA TYR A 231 7.24 11.25 -13.55
C TYR A 231 8.40 12.24 -13.52
N CYS A 232 8.11 13.48 -13.15
CA CYS A 232 9.10 14.55 -13.02
C CYS A 232 9.04 15.17 -11.64
N PHE A 233 10.20 15.22 -10.99
CA PHE A 233 10.41 15.91 -9.72
C PHE A 233 11.24 17.18 -9.96
N ASP A 234 10.61 18.34 -9.85
CA ASP A 234 11.25 19.65 -10.05
C ASP A 234 11.91 20.12 -8.75
N PHE A 235 13.21 20.43 -8.81
CA PHE A 235 13.99 20.84 -7.64
C PHE A 235 13.70 22.25 -7.15
N ARG A 236 13.19 23.11 -8.03
CA ARG A 236 12.91 24.51 -7.68
C ARG A 236 11.65 24.62 -6.86
N THR A 237 10.66 23.78 -7.16
CA THR A 237 9.37 23.73 -6.46
C THR A 237 9.29 22.61 -5.44
N LEU A 238 10.28 21.70 -5.40
CA LEU A 238 10.30 20.50 -4.56
C LEU A 238 9.00 19.70 -4.70
N SER A 239 8.53 19.57 -5.93
CA SER A 239 7.22 18.97 -6.22
C SER A 239 7.30 18.00 -7.38
N GLY A 240 6.53 16.93 -7.25
CA GLY A 240 6.33 15.93 -8.28
C GLY A 240 5.11 16.15 -9.15
N LYS A 241 5.21 15.81 -10.44
CA LYS A 241 4.04 15.65 -11.31
C LYS A 241 4.24 14.53 -12.32
N GLN A 242 3.14 13.85 -12.66
CA GLN A 242 3.10 12.94 -13.79
C GLN A 242 3.08 13.76 -15.08
N ILE A 243 3.87 13.34 -16.06
CA ILE A 243 3.94 13.90 -17.40
C ILE A 243 3.24 12.91 -18.31
N ASN A 244 2.31 13.39 -19.13
CA ASN A 244 1.62 12.59 -20.15
C ASN A 244 2.45 12.50 -21.42
#